data_AF-A0A1F8QVP1-F1
#
_entry.id   AF-A0A1F8QVP1-F1
#
_cell.length_a   1.000
_cell.length_b   1.000
_cell.length_c   1.000
_cell.angle_alpha   90.00
_cell.angle_beta   90.00
_cell.angle_gamma   90.00
#
_symmetry.space_group_name_H-M   'P 1'
#
loop_
_entity.id
_entity.type
_entity.pdbx_description
1 polymer ?
#
loop_
_entity_poly.entity_id
_entity_poly.type
_entity_poly.pdbx_seq_one_letter_code
_entity_poly.pdbx_strand_id
1 'polypeptide(L)'
;MQEMKYDFPEYDQEVINFISKVLIGFFSLHPLYGKMPLFSTRHGGPIRNIPGDNPLDQQMELISIQGSLEFDSIRNSDITTFTIFLFNLAESHIVGFSKEFYKVLNEIIGATGNVFDAGGQPFSFDQYLDMLEKIEIEFKENNEPIFPTIVAPPELFERICNLSLTPEQEERLGEIIEKKRQVYDAQKRTRRLS
;
A
#
# COMPACT_ATOMS: atom_id res chain seq x y z
N MET A 1 2.76 -46.03 -16.84
CA MET A 1 2.07 -45.11 -17.77
C MET A 1 2.86 -43.82 -17.80
N GLN A 2 3.33 -43.44 -18.97
CA GLN A 2 4.04 -42.17 -19.19
C GLN A 2 2.96 -41.07 -19.15
N GLU A 3 3.04 -40.11 -18.22
CA GLU A 3 2.16 -38.95 -18.22
C GLU A 3 2.35 -38.22 -19.56
N MET A 4 1.32 -38.24 -20.39
CA MET A 4 1.30 -37.51 -21.65
C MET A 4 1.09 -36.04 -21.30
N LYS A 5 2.19 -35.32 -21.10
CA LYS A 5 2.17 -33.88 -20.83
C LYS A 5 1.92 -33.17 -22.16
N TYR A 6 0.68 -32.77 -22.39
CA TYR A 6 0.35 -31.88 -23.49
C TYR A 6 0.90 -30.49 -23.15
N ASP A 7 1.88 -30.04 -23.91
CA ASP A 7 2.51 -28.72 -23.78
C ASP A 7 1.90 -27.82 -24.86
N PHE A 8 1.10 -26.85 -24.43
CA PHE A 8 0.48 -25.85 -25.31
C PHE A 8 0.89 -24.46 -24.83
N PRO A 9 2.11 -24.00 -25.15
CA PRO A 9 2.68 -22.78 -24.59
C PRO A 9 1.81 -21.54 -24.83
N GLU A 10 1.16 -21.44 -26.00
CA GLU A 10 0.27 -20.33 -26.32
C GLU A 10 -0.98 -20.33 -25.45
N TYR A 11 -1.54 -21.52 -25.17
CA TYR A 11 -2.70 -21.65 -24.30
C TYR A 11 -2.35 -21.31 -22.86
N ASP A 12 -1.23 -21.84 -22.35
CA ASP A 12 -0.74 -21.56 -21.00
C ASP A 12 -0.47 -20.06 -20.82
N GLN A 13 0.13 -19.41 -21.81
CA GLN A 13 0.38 -17.98 -21.79
C GLN A 13 -0.94 -17.18 -21.77
N GLU A 14 -1.95 -17.58 -22.54
CA GLU A 14 -3.25 -16.90 -22.53
C GLU A 14 -4.02 -17.10 -21.23
N VAL A 15 -3.93 -18.29 -20.61
CA VAL A 15 -4.48 -18.53 -19.27
C VAL A 15 -3.80 -17.63 -18.24
N ILE A 16 -2.46 -17.53 -18.26
CA ILE A 16 -1.70 -16.63 -17.38
C ILE A 16 -2.11 -15.17 -17.61
N ASN A 17 -2.25 -14.75 -18.87
CA ASN A 17 -2.66 -13.39 -19.23
C ASN A 17 -4.07 -13.09 -18.71
N PHE A 18 -5.00 -14.03 -18.87
CA PHE A 18 -6.37 -13.91 -18.37
C PHE A 18 -6.40 -13.80 -16.84
N ILE A 19 -5.74 -14.72 -16.12
CA ILE A 19 -5.67 -14.69 -14.66
C ILE A 19 -5.03 -13.38 -14.19
N SER A 20 -3.92 -12.97 -14.80
CA SER A 20 -3.24 -11.71 -14.47
C SER A 20 -4.15 -10.50 -14.62
N LYS A 21 -4.96 -10.43 -15.69
CA LYS A 21 -5.94 -9.35 -15.89
C LYS A 21 -7.01 -9.36 -14.80
N VAL A 22 -7.51 -10.54 -14.41
CA VAL A 22 -8.49 -10.67 -13.33
C VAL A 22 -7.88 -10.18 -12.01
N LEU A 23 -6.69 -10.66 -11.66
CA LEU A 23 -5.98 -10.26 -10.44
C LEU A 23 -5.72 -8.74 -10.39
N ILE A 24 -5.21 -8.15 -11.47
CA ILE A 24 -5.01 -6.71 -11.59
C ILE A 24 -6.34 -5.95 -11.46
N GLY A 25 -7.41 -6.48 -12.05
CA GLY A 25 -8.76 -5.94 -11.91
C GLY A 25 -9.21 -5.87 -10.45
N PHE A 26 -9.07 -6.97 -9.70
CA PHE A 26 -9.39 -6.98 -8.26
C PHE A 26 -8.50 -6.02 -7.45
N PHE A 27 -7.21 -5.94 -7.78
CA PHE A 27 -6.30 -4.97 -7.17
C PHE A 27 -6.76 -3.52 -7.37
N SER A 28 -7.23 -3.19 -8.58
CA SER A 28 -7.71 -1.85 -8.91
C SER A 28 -8.96 -1.44 -8.13
N LEU A 29 -9.74 -2.42 -7.64
CA LEU A 29 -10.92 -2.19 -6.80
C LEU A 29 -10.56 -2.00 -5.33
N HIS A 30 -9.35 -2.36 -4.91
CA HIS A 30 -8.95 -2.24 -3.51
C HIS A 30 -8.83 -0.76 -3.11
N PRO A 31 -9.42 -0.31 -1.98
CA PRO A 31 -9.48 1.13 -1.61
C PRO A 31 -8.13 1.83 -1.48
N LEU A 32 -7.09 1.08 -1.11
CA LEU A 32 -5.71 1.56 -1.01
C LEU A 32 -4.94 1.38 -2.33
N TYR A 33 -4.80 0.13 -2.79
CA TYR A 33 -3.96 -0.21 -3.94
C TYR A 33 -4.51 0.30 -5.28
N GLY A 34 -5.83 0.43 -5.42
CA GLY A 34 -6.46 0.99 -6.63
C GLY A 34 -6.11 2.46 -6.88
N LYS A 35 -5.63 3.18 -5.85
CA LYS A 35 -5.13 4.55 -5.97
C LYS A 35 -3.66 4.63 -6.38
N MET A 36 -2.94 3.51 -6.31
CA MET A 36 -1.53 3.46 -6.67
C MET A 36 -1.40 3.24 -8.19
N PRO A 37 -0.62 4.06 -8.89
CA PRO A 37 -0.41 3.86 -10.31
C PRO A 37 0.44 2.61 -10.56
N LEU A 38 -0.01 1.78 -11.50
CA LEU A 38 0.72 0.59 -11.93
C LEU A 38 1.57 0.95 -13.15
N PHE A 39 2.87 0.71 -13.05
CA PHE A 39 3.79 0.87 -14.17
C PHE A 39 4.54 -0.45 -14.39
N SER A 40 4.63 -0.89 -15.65
CA SER A 40 5.51 -2.00 -16.00
C SER A 40 6.92 -1.46 -16.14
N THR A 41 7.86 -2.04 -15.40
CA THR A 41 9.28 -1.77 -15.55
C THR A 41 9.96 -3.04 -16.08
N ARG A 42 10.86 -2.88 -17.05
CA ARG A 42 11.79 -3.94 -17.41
C ARG A 42 13.05 -3.73 -16.60
N HIS A 43 12.99 -4.11 -15.33
CA HIS A 43 14.13 -4.01 -14.42
C HIS A 43 14.67 -5.39 -14.11
N GLY A 44 15.99 -5.55 -14.20
CA GLY A 44 16.69 -6.77 -13.81
C GLY A 44 17.53 -6.48 -12.56
N GLY A 45 17.22 -7.15 -11.46
CA GLY A 45 17.94 -6.99 -10.19
C GLY A 45 17.20 -6.10 -9.18
N PRO A 46 17.87 -5.75 -8.07
CA PRO A 46 17.24 -5.03 -6.97
C PRO A 46 16.85 -3.60 -7.35
N ILE A 47 15.82 -3.09 -6.67
CA ILE A 47 15.35 -1.71 -6.79
C ILE A 47 16.03 -0.89 -5.69
N ARG A 48 16.75 0.16 -6.08
CA ARG A 48 17.36 1.10 -5.13
C ARG A 48 16.34 2.13 -4.69
N ASN A 49 15.90 2.06 -3.44
CA ASN A 49 14.93 2.99 -2.85
C ASN A 49 15.61 4.19 -2.19
N ILE A 50 16.75 3.96 -1.51
CA ILE A 50 17.51 5.03 -0.86
C ILE A 50 18.90 5.09 -1.50
N PRO A 51 19.24 6.18 -2.22
CA PRO A 51 20.60 6.44 -2.66
C PRO A 51 21.42 7.09 -1.53
N GLY A 52 22.73 6.84 -1.48
CA GLY A 52 23.64 7.50 -0.53
C GLY A 52 24.66 6.56 0.10
N ASP A 53 25.20 6.97 1.24
CA ASP A 53 26.26 6.25 1.97
C ASP A 53 25.77 4.93 2.60
N ASN A 54 24.47 4.87 2.94
CA ASN A 54 23.78 3.66 3.38
C ASN A 54 22.65 3.34 2.39
N PRO A 55 22.97 2.75 1.22
CA PRO A 55 21.95 2.46 0.22
C PRO A 55 21.03 1.34 0.70
N LEU A 56 19.74 1.50 0.44
CA LEU A 56 18.74 0.45 0.64
C LEU A 56 18.29 -0.10 -0.72
N ASP A 57 18.76 -1.31 -1.00
CA ASP A 57 18.44 -2.06 -2.22
C ASP A 57 17.43 -3.17 -1.88
N GLN A 58 16.22 -3.06 -2.44
CA GLN A 58 15.14 -4.03 -2.25
C GLN A 58 15.28 -5.15 -3.29
N GLN A 59 15.37 -6.40 -2.85
CA GLN A 59 15.28 -7.53 -3.76
C GLN A 59 13.84 -7.69 -4.26
N MET A 60 13.70 -8.14 -5.50
CA MET A 60 12.39 -8.54 -6.01
C MET A 60 11.98 -9.85 -5.36
N GLU A 61 10.92 -9.80 -4.56
CA GLU A 61 10.35 -10.98 -3.92
C GLU A 61 9.29 -11.62 -4.81
N LEU A 62 9.30 -12.95 -4.83
CA LEU A 62 8.30 -13.72 -5.56
C LEU A 62 7.08 -13.94 -4.68
N ILE A 63 5.96 -13.32 -5.05
CA ILE A 63 4.66 -13.59 -4.42
C ILE A 63 4.11 -14.89 -5.02
N SER A 64 4.20 -15.97 -4.25
CA SER A 64 3.59 -17.25 -4.63
C SER A 64 2.14 -17.30 -4.17
N ILE A 65 1.23 -17.53 -5.10
CA ILE A 65 -0.19 -17.76 -4.81
C ILE A 65 -0.48 -19.22 -5.13
N GLN A 66 -1.11 -19.93 -4.20
CA GLN A 66 -1.55 -21.31 -4.42
C GLN A 66 -3.06 -21.32 -4.66
N GLY A 67 -3.48 -22.03 -5.70
CA GLY A 67 -4.88 -22.27 -5.99
C GLY A 67 -5.03 -23.65 -6.59
N SER A 68 -6.12 -24.33 -6.23
CA SER A 68 -6.50 -25.62 -6.80
C SER A 68 -7.90 -25.54 -7.35
N LEU A 69 -8.10 -26.08 -8.55
CA LEU A 69 -9.40 -26.22 -9.19
C LEU A 69 -9.59 -27.68 -9.58
N GLU A 70 -10.76 -28.24 -9.28
CA GLU A 70 -11.07 -29.62 -9.64
C GLU A 70 -11.24 -29.77 -11.16
N PHE A 71 -10.67 -30.84 -11.72
CA PHE A 71 -10.73 -31.11 -13.15
C PHE A 71 -12.18 -31.20 -13.67
N ASP A 72 -13.07 -31.79 -12.88
CA ASP A 72 -14.48 -31.94 -13.26
C ASP A 72 -15.19 -30.58 -13.38
N SER A 73 -14.80 -29.57 -12.59
CA SER A 73 -15.32 -28.20 -12.73
C SER A 73 -14.92 -27.57 -14.06
N ILE A 74 -13.69 -27.84 -14.54
CA ILE A 74 -13.21 -27.40 -15.85
C ILE A 74 -13.98 -28.14 -16.96
N ARG A 75 -14.05 -29.47 -16.86
CA ARG A 75 -14.68 -30.32 -17.87
C ARG A 75 -16.16 -30.02 -18.08
N ASN A 76 -16.88 -29.75 -16.98
CA ASN A 76 -18.32 -29.48 -17.02
C ASN A 76 -18.64 -27.99 -17.20
N SER A 77 -17.62 -27.14 -17.41
CA SER A 77 -17.79 -25.69 -17.54
C SER A 77 -18.57 -25.09 -16.38
N ASP A 78 -18.25 -25.49 -15.15
CA ASP A 78 -18.84 -24.93 -13.94
C ASP A 78 -18.28 -23.51 -13.70
N ILE A 79 -18.93 -22.53 -14.33
CA ILE A 79 -18.57 -21.13 -14.26
C ILE A 79 -18.63 -20.62 -12.80
N THR A 80 -19.52 -21.18 -11.98
CA THR A 80 -19.68 -20.76 -10.58
C THR A 80 -18.44 -21.13 -9.78
N THR A 81 -18.05 -22.41 -9.83
CA THR A 81 -16.83 -22.88 -9.15
C THR A 81 -15.58 -22.18 -9.69
N PHE A 82 -15.50 -21.96 -11.01
CA PHE A 82 -14.40 -21.22 -11.61
C PHE A 82 -14.33 -19.75 -11.12
N THR A 83 -15.47 -19.09 -10.98
CA THR A 83 -15.53 -17.70 -10.49
C THR A 83 -15.11 -17.61 -9.03
N ILE A 84 -15.57 -18.54 -8.18
CA ILE A 84 -15.16 -18.62 -6.77
C ILE A 84 -13.65 -18.87 -6.67
N PHE A 85 -13.12 -19.76 -7.51
CA PHE A 85 -11.69 -20.00 -7.59
C PHE A 85 -10.90 -18.72 -7.91
N LEU A 86 -11.30 -17.97 -8.95
CA LEU A 86 -10.64 -16.71 -9.31
C LEU A 86 -10.74 -15.66 -8.19
N PHE A 87 -11.88 -15.58 -7.51
CA PHE A 87 -12.08 -14.67 -6.38
C PHE A 87 -11.13 -15.00 -5.23
N ASN A 88 -11.05 -16.27 -4.82
CA ASN A 88 -10.16 -16.72 -3.75
C ASN A 88 -8.68 -16.51 -4.12
N LEU A 89 -8.34 -16.71 -5.40
CA LEU A 89 -7.00 -16.46 -5.92
C LEU A 89 -6.65 -14.95 -5.81
N ALA A 90 -7.61 -14.08 -6.14
CA ALA A 90 -7.46 -12.64 -6.01
C ALA A 90 -7.30 -12.18 -4.55
N GLU A 91 -8.10 -12.70 -3.63
CA GLU A 91 -7.95 -12.40 -2.20
C GLU A 91 -6.58 -12.84 -1.67
N SER A 92 -6.15 -14.05 -2.03
CA SER A 92 -4.84 -14.57 -1.64
C SER A 92 -3.69 -13.71 -2.20
N HIS A 93 -3.83 -13.23 -3.45
CA HIS A 93 -2.87 -12.32 -4.05
C HIS A 93 -2.81 -10.98 -3.31
N ILE A 94 -3.96 -10.39 -2.98
CA ILE A 94 -4.04 -9.13 -2.21
C ILE A 94 -3.36 -9.29 -0.85
N VAL A 95 -3.60 -10.40 -0.14
CA VAL A 95 -2.95 -10.67 1.15
C VAL A 95 -1.43 -10.83 1.00
N GLY A 96 -0.97 -11.59 0.00
CA GLY A 96 0.45 -11.80 -0.28
C GLY A 96 1.16 -10.48 -0.58
N PHE A 97 0.59 -9.67 -1.47
CA PHE A 97 1.10 -8.34 -1.79
C PHE A 97 1.09 -7.40 -0.59
N SER A 98 0.00 -7.36 0.19
CA SER A 98 -0.12 -6.47 1.34
C SER A 98 1.03 -6.68 2.34
N LYS A 99 1.38 -7.94 2.61
CA LYS A 99 2.49 -8.29 3.50
C LYS A 99 3.81 -7.73 2.99
N GLU A 100 4.10 -7.95 1.70
CA GLU A 100 5.36 -7.47 1.11
C GLU A 100 5.39 -5.95 1.02
N PHE A 101 4.27 -5.32 0.64
CA PHE A 101 4.14 -3.86 0.59
C PHE A 101 4.48 -3.21 1.93
N TYR A 102 3.87 -3.67 3.03
CA TYR A 102 4.15 -3.11 4.36
C TYR A 102 5.54 -3.45 4.88
N LYS A 103 6.10 -4.61 4.52
CA LYS A 103 7.49 -4.97 4.83
C LYS A 103 8.47 -3.98 4.18
N VAL A 104 8.36 -3.81 2.86
CA VAL A 104 9.18 -2.86 2.08
C VAL A 104 9.03 -1.44 2.62
N LEU A 105 7.79 -1.00 2.88
CA LEU A 105 7.51 0.32 3.42
C LEU A 105 8.19 0.53 4.79
N ASN A 106 8.11 -0.46 5.69
CA ASN A 106 8.75 -0.39 7.01
C ASN A 106 10.28 -0.34 6.90
N GLU A 107 10.88 -1.08 5.99
CA GLU A 107 12.33 -1.05 5.76
C GLU A 107 12.79 0.33 5.27
N ILE A 108 12.06 0.94 4.33
CA ILE A 108 12.35 2.29 3.83
C ILE A 108 12.18 3.34 4.94
N ILE A 109 11.08 3.30 5.70
CA ILE A 109 10.82 4.24 6.79
C ILE A 109 11.89 4.08 7.90
N GLY A 110 12.27 2.85 8.21
CA GLY A 110 13.34 2.53 9.15
C GLY A 110 14.69 3.11 8.73
N ALA A 111 15.07 2.89 7.47
CA ALA A 111 16.34 3.39 6.93
C ALA A 111 16.39 4.92 6.78
N THR A 112 15.25 5.57 6.53
CA THR A 112 15.17 7.05 6.47
C THR A 112 15.05 7.72 7.84
N GLY A 113 14.88 6.94 8.93
CA GLY A 113 14.71 7.48 10.28
C GLY A 113 13.35 8.13 10.52
N ASN A 114 12.36 7.89 9.65
CA ASN A 114 11.00 8.43 9.76
C ASN A 114 10.08 7.60 10.68
N VAL A 115 10.66 6.71 11.49
CA VAL A 115 9.90 5.89 12.45
C VAL A 115 9.53 6.74 13.66
N PHE A 116 8.23 6.72 14.02
CA PHE A 116 7.75 7.23 15.29
C PHE A 116 7.51 6.06 16.24
N ASP A 117 8.35 5.92 17.27
CA ASP A 117 8.19 4.89 18.31
C ASP A 117 7.36 5.44 19.47
N ALA A 118 6.20 4.84 19.69
CA ALA A 118 5.29 5.18 20.79
C ALA A 118 5.70 4.55 22.14
N GLY A 119 6.81 3.81 22.21
CA GLY A 119 7.34 3.22 23.44
C GLY A 119 6.42 2.17 24.08
N GLY A 120 5.58 1.51 23.27
CA GLY A 120 4.58 0.55 23.75
C GLY A 120 3.37 1.19 24.44
N GLN A 121 3.24 2.52 24.45
CA GLN A 121 2.06 3.19 25.00
C GLN A 121 0.86 3.03 24.07
N PRO A 122 -0.38 3.00 24.61
CA PRO A 122 -1.57 3.10 23.78
C PRO A 122 -1.55 4.38 22.96
N PHE A 123 -2.06 4.30 21.73
CA PHE A 123 -2.20 5.46 20.86
C PHE A 123 -2.96 6.59 21.55
N SER A 124 -2.34 7.77 21.60
CA SER A 124 -2.95 8.99 22.12
C SER A 124 -3.02 10.07 21.04
N PHE A 125 -3.91 11.04 21.24
CA PHE A 125 -4.00 12.16 20.31
C PHE A 125 -2.73 13.04 20.35
N ASP A 126 -2.04 13.13 21.49
CA ASP A 126 -0.76 13.85 21.56
C ASP A 126 0.31 13.20 20.70
N GLN A 127 0.38 11.86 20.66
CA GLN A 127 1.28 11.14 19.75
C GLN A 127 0.94 11.39 18.28
N TYR A 128 -0.35 11.51 17.97
CA TYR A 128 -0.78 11.89 16.62
C TYR A 128 -0.33 13.31 16.26
N LEU A 129 -0.42 14.27 17.18
CA LEU A 129 0.09 15.63 16.98
C LEU A 129 1.61 15.65 16.80
N ASP A 130 2.35 14.90 17.63
CA ASP A 130 3.80 14.75 17.51
C ASP A 130 4.20 14.15 16.15
N MET A 131 3.40 13.20 15.64
CA MET A 131 3.58 12.63 14.30
C MET A 131 3.33 13.69 13.22
N LEU A 132 2.24 14.47 13.32
CA LEU A 132 1.91 15.55 12.37
C LEU A 132 3.00 16.63 12.31
N GLU A 133 3.68 16.90 13.43
CA GLU A 133 4.82 17.83 13.48
C GLU A 133 6.03 17.34 12.68
N LYS A 134 6.26 16.02 12.61
CA LYS A 134 7.39 15.43 11.88
C LYS A 134 7.15 15.31 10.38
N ILE A 135 5.93 14.97 9.97
CA ILE A 135 5.63 14.76 8.54
C ILE A 135 5.41 16.08 7.79
N GLU A 136 5.63 16.07 6.48
CA GLU A 136 5.21 17.16 5.61
C GLU A 136 3.70 17.03 5.31
N ILE A 137 3.00 18.16 5.29
CA ILE A 137 1.56 18.22 5.00
C ILE A 137 1.37 19.05 3.74
N GLU A 138 0.70 18.46 2.76
CA GLU A 138 0.27 19.16 1.56
C GLU A 138 -1.07 19.87 1.78
N PHE A 139 -1.32 20.92 1.01
CA PHE A 139 -2.56 21.69 1.06
C PHE A 139 -3.26 21.65 -0.31
N LYS A 140 -4.58 21.48 -0.28
CA LYS A 140 -5.44 21.61 -1.46
C LYS A 140 -5.50 23.06 -1.94
N GLU A 141 -6.07 23.28 -3.12
CA GLU A 141 -6.23 24.62 -3.71
C GLU A 141 -7.07 25.59 -2.83
N ASN A 142 -7.96 25.05 -2.01
CA ASN A 142 -8.78 25.80 -1.04
C ASN A 142 -8.05 26.03 0.31
N ASN A 143 -6.75 25.76 0.40
CA ASN A 143 -5.94 25.83 1.62
C ASN A 143 -6.36 24.87 2.76
N GLU A 144 -7.09 23.81 2.44
CA GLU A 144 -7.34 22.74 3.41
C GLU A 144 -6.15 21.77 3.47
N PRO A 145 -5.69 21.39 4.67
CA PRO A 145 -4.63 20.39 4.81
C PRO A 145 -5.11 19.01 4.34
N ILE A 146 -4.23 18.29 3.64
CA ILE A 146 -4.42 16.90 3.28
C ILE A 146 -3.82 16.05 4.40
N PHE A 147 -4.68 15.54 5.28
CA PHE A 147 -4.22 14.69 6.38
C PHE A 147 -3.75 13.31 5.89
N PRO A 148 -2.75 12.71 6.57
CA PRO A 148 -2.28 11.37 6.26
C PRO A 148 -3.39 10.34 6.47
N THR A 149 -3.41 9.30 5.63
CA THR A 149 -4.28 8.14 5.84
C THR A 149 -3.65 7.22 6.89
N ILE A 150 -4.35 7.00 8.00
CA ILE A 150 -3.91 6.05 9.03
C ILE A 150 -4.42 4.66 8.66
N VAL A 151 -3.50 3.70 8.54
CA VAL A 151 -3.83 2.27 8.42
C VAL A 151 -3.60 1.61 9.76
N ALA A 152 -4.65 1.06 10.34
CA ALA A 152 -4.63 0.48 11.68
C ALA A 152 -5.47 -0.81 11.71
N PRO A 153 -5.13 -1.77 12.61
CA PRO A 153 -6.01 -2.90 12.88
C PRO A 153 -7.35 -2.44 13.49
N PRO A 154 -8.45 -3.19 13.33
CA PRO A 154 -9.78 -2.78 13.77
C PRO A 154 -9.85 -2.35 15.25
N GLU A 155 -9.16 -3.06 16.13
CA GLU A 155 -9.09 -2.75 17.57
C GLU A 155 -8.51 -1.36 17.85
N LEU A 156 -7.53 -0.93 17.07
CA LEU A 156 -6.92 0.39 17.19
C LEU A 156 -7.81 1.46 16.56
N PHE A 157 -8.49 1.13 15.46
CA PHE A 157 -9.44 2.04 14.82
C PHE A 157 -10.59 2.43 15.77
N GLU A 158 -11.19 1.47 16.48
CA GLU A 158 -12.22 1.76 17.47
C GLU A 158 -11.73 2.69 18.58
N ARG A 159 -10.49 2.50 19.04
CA ARG A 159 -9.88 3.41 20.03
C ARG A 159 -9.73 4.81 19.46
N ILE A 160 -9.22 4.95 18.24
CA ILE A 160 -9.06 6.25 17.57
C ILE A 160 -10.41 6.97 17.44
N CYS A 161 -11.46 6.26 17.03
CA CYS A 161 -12.81 6.85 16.90
C CYS A 161 -13.41 7.31 18.24
N ASN A 162 -12.99 6.69 19.35
CA ASN A 162 -13.47 7.04 20.69
C ASN A 162 -12.62 8.13 21.37
N LEU A 163 -11.51 8.58 20.77
CA LEU A 163 -10.72 9.67 21.30
C LEU A 163 -11.43 11.01 21.02
N SER A 164 -11.80 11.71 22.09
CA SER A 164 -12.26 13.10 22.01
C SER A 164 -11.07 14.05 22.10
N LEU A 165 -11.02 15.05 21.23
CA LEU A 165 -10.03 16.11 21.34
C LEU A 165 -10.34 16.97 22.57
N THR A 166 -9.29 17.28 23.33
CA THR A 166 -9.36 18.32 24.36
C THR A 166 -9.18 19.71 23.73
N PRO A 167 -9.69 20.79 24.36
CA PRO A 167 -9.50 22.14 23.82
C PRO A 167 -8.02 22.51 23.60
N GLU A 168 -7.11 22.05 24.48
CA GLU A 168 -5.67 22.28 24.35
C GLU A 168 -5.09 21.57 23.11
N GLN A 169 -5.58 20.37 22.79
CA GLN A 169 -5.16 19.63 21.60
C GLN A 169 -5.70 20.24 20.31
N GLU A 170 -6.89 20.82 20.33
CA GLU A 170 -7.44 21.57 19.19
C GLU A 170 -6.61 22.82 18.88
N GLU A 171 -6.22 23.56 19.92
CA GLU A 171 -5.33 24.73 19.77
C GLU A 171 -3.98 24.31 19.20
N ARG A 172 -3.36 23.26 19.77
CA ARG A 172 -2.08 22.72 19.28
C ARG A 172 -2.18 22.26 17.82
N LEU A 173 -3.25 21.57 17.44
CA LEU A 173 -3.48 21.17 16.06
C LEU A 173 -3.54 22.39 15.12
N GLY A 174 -4.25 23.45 15.54
CA GLY A 174 -4.32 24.71 14.80
C GLY A 174 -2.95 25.34 14.58
N GLU A 175 -2.12 25.39 15.62
CA GLU A 175 -0.74 25.91 15.51
C GLU A 175 0.13 25.10 14.56
N ILE A 176 0.04 23.76 14.62
CA ILE A 176 0.80 22.86 13.74
C ILE A 176 0.41 23.12 12.29
N ILE A 177 -0.88 23.19 11.99
CA ILE A 177 -1.38 23.44 10.62
C ILE A 177 -0.91 24.81 10.11
N GLU A 178 -0.96 25.85 10.94
CA GLU A 178 -0.54 27.20 10.54
C GLU A 178 0.97 27.27 10.26
N LYS A 179 1.79 26.66 11.12
CA LYS A 179 3.24 26.55 10.89
C LYS A 179 3.54 25.80 9.59
N LYS A 180 2.87 24.66 9.35
CA LYS A 180 3.05 23.87 8.12
C LYS A 180 2.60 24.63 6.87
N ARG A 181 1.53 25.42 6.97
CA ARG A 181 1.04 26.29 5.88
C ARG A 181 2.06 27.34 5.48
N GLN A 182 2.66 28.02 6.46
CA GLN A 182 3.70 29.02 6.19
C GLN A 182 4.92 28.42 5.47
N VAL A 183 5.34 27.22 5.88
CA VAL A 183 6.42 26.48 5.20
C VAL A 183 6.03 26.11 3.77
N TYR A 184 4.82 25.58 3.57
CA TYR A 184 4.30 25.21 2.24
C TYR A 184 4.23 26.43 1.30
N ASP A 185 3.69 27.55 1.76
CA ASP A 185 3.61 28.80 0.98
C ASP A 185 4.99 29.36 0.64
N ALA A 186 5.95 29.28 1.56
CA ALA A 186 7.33 29.70 1.32
C ALA A 186 7.98 28.88 0.20
N GLN A 187 7.82 27.55 0.22
CA GLN A 187 8.35 26.65 -0.82
C GLN A 187 7.69 26.89 -2.20
N LYS A 188 6.38 27.19 -2.22
CA LYS A 188 5.64 27.46 -3.47
C LYS A 188 6.12 28.76 -4.15
N ARG A 189 6.49 29.77 -3.37
CA ARG A 189 7.04 31.04 -3.87
C ARG A 189 8.40 30.85 -4.54
N THR A 190 9.25 29.97 -4.01
CA THR A 190 10.59 29.72 -4.57
C THR A 190 10.55 28.98 -5.91
N ARG A 191 9.55 28.12 -6.14
CA ARG A 191 9.39 27.36 -7.40
C ARG A 191 8.93 28.18 -8.61
N ARG A 192 8.46 29.43 -8.43
CA ARG A 192 7.97 30.29 -9.53
C ARG A 192 9.02 31.26 -10.12
N LEU A 193 10.29 31.12 -9.73
CA LEU A 193 11.38 32.02 -10.15
C LEU A 193 12.25 31.49 -11.30
N SER A 194 11.73 30.58 -12.14
CA SER A 194 12.40 30.08 -13.35
C SER A 194 11.60 30.37 -14.60
#